data_AF-A0A1A6H4Z6-F1
#
_entry.id   AF-A0A1A6H4Z6-F1
#
_cell.length_a   1.000
_cell.length_b   1.000
_cell.length_c   1.000
_cell.angle_alpha   90.00
_cell.angle_beta   90.00
_cell.angle_gamma   90.00
#
_symmetry.space_group_name_H-M   'P 1'
#
loop_
_entity.id
_entity.type
_entity.pdbx_description
1 polymer ?
#
loop_
_entity_poly.entity_id
_entity_poly.type
_entity_poly.pdbx_seq_one_letter_code
_entity_poly.pdbx_strand_id
1 'polypeptide(L)'
;MDLGSSSDSAPDCWDQVDMEAPGSAPSGDGIASAAEAAEAEAQRQHLSTAFSSQLNINAKPFVPSIVIIEHKSIICPGYNAVLHIHTCIEEVEITALISLVDKKSGEKSKTRPRFVKQDQVP
;
A
#
# COMPACT_ATOMS: atom_id res chain seq x y z
N MET A 1 -34.27 -10.62 53.02
CA MET A 1 -34.18 -9.20 52.66
C MET A 1 -32.69 -8.88 52.72
N ASP A 2 -31.86 -8.64 51.70
CA ASP A 2 -31.87 -8.59 50.22
C ASP A 2 -30.35 -8.55 49.85
N LEU A 3 -29.83 -9.39 48.93
CA LEU A 3 -29.35 -9.10 47.56
C LEU A 3 -28.05 -8.24 47.40
N GLY A 4 -27.13 -8.73 46.57
CA GLY A 4 -25.98 -8.01 45.96
C GLY A 4 -24.63 -8.71 46.17
N SER A 5 -24.20 -9.67 45.34
CA SER A 5 -23.64 -9.59 43.97
C SER A 5 -22.20 -9.07 43.88
N SER A 6 -21.29 -10.00 43.53
CA SER A 6 -19.97 -9.91 42.87
C SER A 6 -19.00 -8.77 43.23
N SER A 7 -17.79 -9.14 43.67
CA SER A 7 -16.61 -8.29 43.46
C SER A 7 -15.40 -9.15 43.12
N ASP A 8 -15.07 -9.14 41.83
CA ASP A 8 -13.76 -9.41 41.27
C ASP A 8 -12.69 -8.68 42.08
N SER A 9 -11.82 -9.42 42.76
CA SER A 9 -10.50 -8.92 43.14
C SER A 9 -9.49 -9.70 42.32
N ALA A 10 -9.21 -9.16 41.13
CA ALA A 10 -8.01 -9.53 40.39
C ALA A 10 -6.79 -9.22 41.27
N PRO A 11 -5.78 -10.09 41.34
CA PRO A 11 -4.55 -9.78 42.05
C PRO A 11 -3.89 -8.54 41.42
N ASP A 12 -3.52 -7.58 42.26
CA ASP A 12 -2.65 -6.45 41.93
C ASP A 12 -1.29 -6.98 41.46
N CYS A 13 -1.14 -7.17 40.15
CA CYS A 13 0.14 -7.47 39.51
C CYS A 13 0.83 -6.21 38.99
N TRP A 14 0.49 -5.03 39.53
CA TRP A 14 1.10 -3.75 39.17
C TRP A 14 2.38 -3.45 39.95
N ASP A 15 2.97 -4.43 40.62
CA ASP A 15 4.29 -4.31 41.21
C ASP A 15 5.24 -5.39 40.65
N GLN A 16 6.35 -4.90 40.10
CA GLN A 16 7.51 -5.60 39.55
C GLN A 16 7.37 -6.26 38.16
N VAL A 17 7.41 -5.41 37.12
CA VAL A 17 8.49 -5.54 36.12
C VAL A 17 9.39 -4.33 36.30
N ASP A 18 10.52 -4.54 36.97
CA ASP A 18 11.68 -3.68 36.78
C ASP A 18 12.05 -3.80 35.31
N MET A 19 11.63 -2.79 34.56
CA MET A 19 12.11 -2.51 33.22
C MET A 19 13.59 -2.18 33.37
N GLU A 20 14.46 -3.18 33.16
CA GLU A 20 15.86 -2.89 32.79
C GLU A 20 15.81 -2.08 31.49
N ALA A 21 15.85 -0.76 31.65
CA ALA A 21 16.09 0.17 30.58
C ALA A 21 17.52 -0.09 30.09
N PRO A 22 17.74 -0.44 28.80
CA PRO A 22 19.09 -0.52 28.30
C PRO A 22 19.71 0.87 28.33
N GLY A 23 20.72 1.00 29.19
CA GLY A 23 21.96 1.76 28.99
C GLY A 23 21.83 3.19 28.46
N SER A 24 22.09 4.13 29.38
CA SER A 24 22.91 5.34 29.19
C SER A 24 23.05 5.86 27.75
N ALA A 25 22.41 7.00 27.46
CA ALA A 25 22.77 7.83 26.32
C ALA A 25 24.00 8.69 26.66
N PRO A 26 25.18 8.46 26.04
CA PRO A 26 26.15 9.53 25.85
C PRO A 26 25.70 10.42 24.69
N SER A 27 25.83 11.72 24.94
CA SER A 27 25.62 12.81 24.00
C SER A 27 26.36 12.63 22.66
N GLY A 28 25.62 12.78 21.56
CA GLY A 28 26.13 13.27 20.28
C GLY A 28 27.03 12.32 19.50
N ASP A 29 26.44 11.56 18.57
CA ASP A 29 26.95 11.40 17.20
C ASP A 29 25.85 10.73 16.37
N GLY A 30 25.36 11.43 15.34
CA GLY A 30 24.30 10.95 14.46
C GLY A 30 24.81 9.87 13.51
N ILE A 31 24.71 8.61 13.91
CA ILE A 31 24.64 7.49 12.98
C ILE A 31 23.28 6.82 13.16
N ALA A 32 22.43 6.90 12.13
CA ALA A 32 21.29 6.01 12.06
C ALA A 32 21.83 4.57 12.13
N SER A 33 21.43 3.81 13.14
CA SER A 33 21.95 2.46 13.36
C SER A 33 21.54 1.59 12.18
N ALA A 34 22.54 1.15 11.41
CA ALA A 34 22.36 0.28 10.26
C ALA A 34 21.60 -1.02 10.60
N ALA A 35 21.56 -1.42 11.88
CA ALA A 35 20.84 -2.60 12.36
C ALA A 35 19.31 -2.47 12.24
N GLU A 36 18.73 -1.32 12.56
CA GLU A 36 17.26 -1.12 12.46
C GLU A 36 16.84 -0.92 11.00
N ALA A 37 17.69 -0.26 10.20
CA ALA A 37 17.52 -0.16 8.75
C ALA A 37 17.64 -1.54 8.06
N ALA A 38 18.57 -2.38 8.50
CA ALA A 38 18.77 -3.73 7.97
C ALA A 38 17.61 -4.67 8.36
N GLU A 39 17.03 -4.52 9.54
CA GLU A 39 15.87 -5.33 9.96
C GLU A 39 14.60 -4.91 9.19
N ALA A 40 14.39 -3.60 8.99
CA ALA A 40 13.31 -3.11 8.12
C ALA A 40 13.51 -3.51 6.64
N GLU A 41 14.75 -3.59 6.16
CA GLU A 41 15.10 -4.11 4.84
C GLU A 41 14.88 -5.62 4.74
N ALA A 42 15.26 -6.40 5.75
CA ALA A 42 15.03 -7.84 5.81
C ALA A 42 13.54 -8.17 5.89
N GLN A 43 12.75 -7.40 6.63
CA GLN A 43 11.30 -7.55 6.69
C GLN A 43 10.64 -7.18 5.35
N ARG A 44 11.16 -6.17 4.64
CA ARG A 44 10.77 -5.87 3.25
C ARG A 44 11.14 -6.99 2.27
N GLN A 45 12.34 -7.55 2.38
CA GLN A 45 12.78 -8.68 1.54
C GLN A 45 11.94 -9.93 1.83
N HIS A 46 11.60 -10.19 3.09
CA HIS A 46 10.72 -11.29 3.49
C HIS A 46 9.30 -11.09 2.96
N LEU A 47 8.76 -9.87 3.01
CA LEU A 47 7.46 -9.56 2.42
C LEU A 47 7.48 -9.67 0.89
N SER A 48 8.52 -9.17 0.21
CA SER A 48 8.67 -9.32 -1.24
C SER A 48 8.78 -10.79 -1.66
N THR A 49 9.56 -11.59 -0.94
CA THR A 49 9.74 -13.03 -1.20
C THR A 49 8.48 -13.83 -0.87
N ALA A 50 7.79 -13.50 0.22
CA ALA A 50 6.49 -14.10 0.58
C ALA A 50 5.40 -13.73 -0.41
N PHE A 51 5.33 -12.47 -0.86
CA PHE A 51 4.41 -12.01 -1.90
C PHE A 51 4.71 -12.73 -3.22
N SER A 52 5.99 -12.90 -3.55
CA SER A 52 6.43 -13.56 -4.77
C SER A 52 6.16 -15.07 -4.79
N SER A 53 6.11 -15.72 -3.62
CA SER A 53 5.95 -17.18 -3.51
C SER A 53 4.52 -17.62 -3.20
N GLN A 54 3.73 -16.78 -2.53
CA GLN A 54 2.34 -17.08 -2.16
C GLN A 54 1.30 -16.54 -3.14
N LEU A 55 1.63 -15.49 -3.90
CA LEU A 55 0.74 -14.91 -4.90
C LEU A 55 1.30 -15.23 -6.28
N ASN A 56 0.45 -15.73 -7.18
CA ASN A 56 0.85 -16.15 -8.53
C ASN A 56 1.48 -15.00 -9.33
N ILE A 57 2.80 -14.81 -9.21
CA ILE A 57 3.60 -13.76 -9.86
C ILE A 57 3.66 -13.82 -11.39
N ASN A 58 2.97 -14.78 -12.02
CA ASN A 58 2.63 -14.63 -13.43
C ASN A 58 1.47 -13.63 -13.55
N ALA A 59 1.77 -12.35 -13.32
CA ALA A 59 0.85 -11.25 -13.61
C ALA A 59 0.51 -11.31 -15.10
N LYS A 60 -0.65 -11.88 -15.40
CA LYS A 60 -1.18 -11.89 -16.77
C LYS A 60 -1.57 -10.45 -17.12
N PRO A 61 -1.41 -10.03 -18.39
CA PRO A 61 -1.97 -8.77 -18.85
C PRO A 61 -3.45 -8.68 -18.44
N PHE A 62 -3.79 -7.62 -17.72
CA PHE A 62 -5.15 -7.38 -17.24
C PHE A 62 -5.68 -6.05 -17.76
N VAL A 63 -6.99 -5.90 -17.70
CA VAL A 63 -7.69 -4.71 -18.22
C VAL A 63 -8.39 -4.00 -17.06
N PRO A 64 -7.74 -2.99 -16.46
CA PRO A 64 -8.38 -2.16 -15.45
C PRO A 64 -9.22 -1.05 -16.08
N SER A 65 -10.23 -0.59 -15.33
CA SER A 65 -10.86 0.71 -15.56
C SER A 65 -10.09 1.76 -14.76
N ILE A 66 -9.54 2.76 -15.45
CA ILE A 66 -8.76 3.84 -14.84
C ILE A 66 -9.50 5.17 -14.96
N VAL A 67 -9.38 6.02 -13.94
CA VAL A 67 -9.89 7.38 -13.93
C VAL A 67 -8.69 8.32 -13.75
N ILE A 68 -8.53 9.27 -14.66
CA ILE A 68 -7.46 10.27 -14.59
C ILE A 68 -7.94 11.39 -13.67
N ILE A 69 -7.27 11.59 -12.54
CA ILE A 69 -7.64 12.61 -11.56
C ILE A 69 -6.88 13.91 -11.87
N GLU A 70 -5.56 13.85 -11.83
CA GLU A 70 -4.69 15.00 -12.07
C GLU A 70 -3.51 14.58 -12.93
N HIS A 71 -3.51 15.02 -14.19
CA HIS A 71 -2.41 14.75 -15.11
C HIS A 71 -2.36 15.83 -16.19
N LYS A 72 -1.31 16.65 -16.15
CA LYS A 72 -1.12 17.81 -17.05
C LYS A 72 -0.98 17.43 -18.53
N SER A 73 -0.54 16.20 -18.82
CA SER A 73 -0.30 15.72 -20.18
C SER A 73 -1.38 14.74 -20.64
N ILE A 74 -1.26 14.27 -21.88
CA ILE A 74 -2.11 13.21 -22.42
C ILE A 74 -1.54 11.83 -22.06
N ILE A 75 -2.40 10.85 -21.83
CA ILE A 75 -1.99 9.45 -21.68
C ILE A 75 -2.25 8.74 -23.01
N CYS A 76 -1.25 8.01 -23.50
CA CYS A 76 -1.32 7.23 -24.73
C CYS A 76 -0.77 5.82 -24.49
N PRO A 77 -1.03 4.85 -25.39
CA PRO A 77 -0.31 3.58 -25.39
C PRO A 77 1.20 3.81 -25.37
N GLY A 78 1.95 3.05 -24.57
CA GLY A 78 3.37 3.25 -24.29
C GLY A 78 3.66 4.18 -23.12
N TYR A 79 2.63 4.56 -22.34
CA TYR A 79 2.81 5.37 -21.13
C TYR A 79 3.32 4.51 -19.97
N ASN A 80 4.52 4.85 -19.46
CA ASN A 80 5.12 4.21 -18.29
C ASN A 80 4.65 4.90 -17.01
N ALA A 81 4.31 4.11 -16.00
CA ALA A 81 3.84 4.58 -14.71
C ALA A 81 4.24 3.62 -13.61
N VAL A 82 4.11 4.06 -12.36
CA VAL A 82 4.23 3.19 -11.19
C VAL A 82 2.83 2.76 -10.76
N LEU A 83 2.60 1.46 -10.68
CA LEU A 83 1.36 0.87 -10.19
C LEU A 83 1.50 0.51 -8.72
N HIS A 84 0.67 1.14 -7.89
CA HIS A 84 0.56 0.83 -6.48
C HIS A 84 -0.64 -0.11 -6.30
N ILE A 85 -0.39 -1.36 -5.91
CA ILE A 85 -1.44 -2.32 -5.53
C ILE A 85 -1.14 -2.81 -4.12
N HIS A 86 -2.01 -2.49 -3.17
CA HIS A 86 -1.83 -2.85 -1.76
C HIS A 86 -0.48 -2.34 -1.21
N THR A 87 0.46 -3.24 -0.93
CA THR A 87 1.83 -2.93 -0.47
C THR A 87 2.88 -3.04 -1.58
N CYS A 88 2.48 -3.50 -2.77
CA CYS A 88 3.36 -3.66 -3.92
C CYS A 88 3.41 -2.38 -4.76
N ILE A 89 4.61 -2.11 -5.26
CA ILE A 89 4.94 -0.98 -6.12
C ILE A 89 5.75 -1.56 -7.26
N GLU A 90 5.25 -1.41 -8.49
CA GLU A 90 5.88 -1.98 -9.68
C GLU A 90 5.81 -0.99 -10.84
N GLU A 91 6.84 -0.99 -11.69
CA GLU A 91 6.82 -0.25 -12.96
C GLU A 91 5.92 -0.97 -13.97
N VAL A 92 5.01 -0.24 -14.59
CA VAL A 92 4.06 -0.78 -15.57
C VAL A 92 3.96 0.10 -16.80
N GLU A 93 3.62 -0.52 -17.92
CA GLU A 93 3.35 0.14 -19.19
C GLU A 93 1.88 -0.04 -19.61
N ILE A 94 1.23 1.05 -20.01
CA ILE A 94 -0.10 1.00 -20.60
C ILE A 94 0.03 0.62 -22.08
N THR A 95 -0.24 -0.64 -22.42
CA THR A 95 -0.09 -1.15 -23.80
C THR A 95 -1.23 -0.74 -24.74
N ALA A 96 -2.43 -0.52 -24.21
CA ALA A 96 -3.61 -0.19 -25.02
C ALA A 96 -4.67 0.54 -24.20
N LEU A 97 -5.32 1.51 -24.83
CA LEU A 97 -6.57 2.10 -24.34
C LEU A 97 -7.73 1.40 -25.06
N ILE A 98 -8.77 0.98 -24.34
CA ILE A 98 -9.85 0.15 -24.92
C ILE A 98 -11.05 1.00 -25.33
N SER A 99 -11.64 1.69 -24.36
CA SER A 99 -12.85 2.49 -24.54
C SER A 99 -12.87 3.61 -23.50
N LEU A 100 -13.35 4.78 -23.88
CA LEU A 100 -13.75 5.79 -22.89
C LEU A 100 -15.05 5.32 -22.23
N VAL A 101 -15.13 5.49 -20.91
CA VAL A 101 -16.31 5.14 -20.11
C VAL A 101 -16.81 6.41 -19.44
N ASP A 102 -18.07 6.75 -19.65
CA ASP A 102 -18.71 7.86 -18.94
C ASP A 102 -18.94 7.47 -17.48
N LYS A 103 -18.47 8.31 -16.55
CA LYS A 103 -18.55 8.05 -15.11
C LYS A 103 -19.99 8.13 -14.59
N LYS A 104 -20.87 8.89 -15.27
CA LYS A 104 -22.27 9.08 -14.88
C LYS A 104 -23.19 8.01 -15.47
N SER A 105 -23.09 7.75 -16.77
CA SER A 105 -23.96 6.77 -17.44
C SER A 105 -23.40 5.35 -17.45
N GLY A 106 -22.09 5.18 -17.25
CA GLY A 106 -21.41 3.89 -17.42
C GLY A 106 -21.30 3.44 -18.88
N GLU A 107 -21.74 4.26 -19.85
CA GLU A 107 -21.73 3.92 -21.26
C GLU A 107 -20.29 3.89 -21.80
N LYS A 108 -19.97 2.83 -22.54
CA LYS A 108 -18.66 2.64 -23.16
C LYS A 108 -18.71 3.09 -24.61
N SER A 109 -17.77 3.95 -24.99
CA SER A 109 -17.59 4.32 -26.40
C SER A 109 -17.18 3.10 -27.23
N LYS A 110 -17.74 2.97 -28.44
CA LYS A 110 -17.45 1.88 -29.38
C LYS A 110 -16.09 2.03 -30.06
N THR A 111 -15.50 3.22 -30.03
CA THR A 111 -14.26 3.53 -30.74
C THR A 111 -13.08 3.49 -29.79
N ARG A 112 -12.00 2.84 -30.23
CA ARG A 112 -10.73 2.81 -29.49
C ARG A 112 -10.09 4.21 -29.46
N PRO A 113 -9.88 4.82 -28.28
CA PRO A 113 -9.26 6.14 -28.20
C PRO A 113 -7.75 6.05 -28.48
N ARG A 114 -7.20 7.07 -29.15
CA ARG A 114 -5.74 7.19 -29.39
C ARG A 114 -4.99 7.77 -28.21
N PHE A 115 -5.66 8.61 -27.43
CA PHE A 115 -5.14 9.24 -26.22
C PHE A 115 -6.30 9.59 -25.29
N VAL A 116 -6.01 9.77 -24.00
CA VAL A 116 -6.95 10.29 -22.99
C VAL A 116 -6.37 11.59 -22.41
N LYS A 117 -7.23 12.58 -22.16
CA LYS A 117 -6.89 13.82 -21.43
C LYS A 117 -7.66 13.84 -20.10
N GLN A 118 -7.21 14.67 -19.17
CA GLN A 118 -7.84 14.83 -17.85
C GLN A 118 -9.37 15.07 -17.93
N ASP A 119 -9.82 15.97 -18.81
CA ASP A 119 -11.24 16.35 -18.92
C ASP A 119 -12.05 15.53 -19.94
N GLN A 120 -11.56 14.36 -20.39
CA GLN A 120 -12.26 13.57 -21.42
C GLN A 120 -13.43 12.72 -20.90
N VAL A 121 -13.87 12.91 -19.66
CA VAL A 121 -15.07 12.26 -19.08
C VAL A 121 -15.83 13.28 -18.21
N PRO A 122 -17.10 13.63 -18.52
CA PRO A 122 -17.90 14.58 -17.73
C PRO A 122 -18.50 14.01 -16.43
#